data_AF-A0A6I7LWS3-F1
#
_entry.id   AF-A0A6I7LWS3-F1
#
_cell.length_a   1.000
_cell.length_b   1.000
_cell.length_c   1.000
_cell.angle_alpha   90.00
_cell.angle_beta   90.00
_cell.angle_gamma   90.00
#
_symmetry.space_group_name_H-M   'P 1'
#
loop_
_entity.id
_entity.type
_entity.pdbx_description
1 polymer ?
#
loop_
_entity_poly.entity_id
_entity_poly.type
_entity_poly.pdbx_seq_one_letter_code
_entity_poly.pdbx_strand_id
1 'polypeptide(L)'
;MDQEPARKIRGEHVINLRLSYEFKERIRRLADRYDRTTSDMMRTLLKIGIPVMEGISEAEEEMVKEYVALIRRFRKMKNIKEL
;
A
#
# COMPACT_ATOMS: atom_id res chain seq x y z
N MET A 1 -16.23 3.04 -19.03
CA MET A 1 -15.24 2.86 -20.10
C MET A 1 -14.48 4.16 -20.21
N ASP A 2 -13.16 4.04 -20.18
CA ASP A 2 -12.14 4.95 -20.69
C ASP A 2 -11.90 6.28 -19.94
N GLN A 3 -11.03 6.20 -18.92
CA GLN A 3 -10.12 7.30 -18.62
C GLN A 3 -8.68 6.85 -18.85
N GLU A 4 -8.24 6.91 -20.10
CA GLU A 4 -6.83 7.14 -20.42
C GLU A 4 -6.73 8.31 -21.39
N PRO A 5 -6.03 9.37 -20.95
CA PRO A 5 -4.78 9.63 -21.63
C PRO A 5 -3.66 9.88 -20.61
N ALA A 6 -3.02 8.80 -20.15
CA ALA A 6 -1.73 8.90 -19.49
C ALA A 6 -0.64 9.19 -20.54
N ARG A 7 -0.44 10.46 -20.91
CA ARG A 7 0.76 10.85 -21.66
C ARG A 7 1.09 12.34 -21.56
N LYS A 8 1.83 12.72 -20.51
CA LYS A 8 2.93 13.69 -20.56
C LYS A 8 3.98 13.33 -19.51
N ILE A 9 5.04 12.63 -19.93
CA ILE A 9 6.28 12.54 -19.14
C ILE A 9 7.20 13.64 -19.65
N ARG A 10 7.48 14.65 -18.81
CA ARG A 10 8.73 15.42 -18.75
C ARG A 10 8.63 16.50 -17.67
N GLY A 11 9.28 16.24 -16.53
CA GLY A 11 9.50 17.19 -15.44
C GLY A 11 9.62 16.49 -14.09
N GLU A 12 10.52 16.96 -13.22
CA GLU A 12 10.49 16.60 -11.79
C GLU A 12 9.16 17.07 -11.19
N HIS A 13 8.51 16.23 -10.39
CA HIS A 13 7.28 16.60 -9.67
C HIS A 13 7.60 16.80 -8.20
N VAL A 14 7.24 17.98 -7.68
CA VAL A 14 7.40 18.33 -6.27
C VAL A 14 6.13 17.94 -5.54
N ILE A 15 6.27 17.11 -4.51
CA ILE A 15 5.17 16.72 -3.63
C ILE A 15 5.37 17.43 -2.30
N ASN A 16 4.40 18.26 -1.90
CA ASN A 16 4.36 18.88 -0.59
C ASN A 16 3.46 18.07 0.35
N LEU A 17 4.05 17.39 1.32
CA LEU A 17 3.34 16.56 2.29
C LEU A 17 3.22 17.29 3.63
N ARG A 18 2.01 17.31 4.20
CA ARG A 18 1.79 17.73 5.59
C ARG A 18 1.91 16.52 6.49
N LEU A 19 2.86 16.57 7.42
CA LEU A 19 3.17 15.49 8.35
C LEU A 19 3.10 16.04 9.78
N SER A 20 2.87 15.16 10.76
CA SER A 20 3.02 15.54 12.15
C SER A 20 4.46 15.93 12.45
N TYR A 21 4.64 16.82 13.43
CA TYR A 21 5.95 17.28 13.86
C TYR A 21 6.85 16.10 14.26
N GLU A 22 6.32 15.18 15.07
CA GLU A 22 7.04 14.00 15.54
C GLU A 22 7.51 13.10 14.40
N PHE A 23 6.68 12.92 13.37
CA PHE A 23 7.04 12.08 12.24
C PHE A 23 8.15 12.73 11.40
N LYS A 24 8.06 14.05 11.16
CA LYS A 24 9.13 14.81 10.51
C LYS A 24 10.45 14.68 11.29
N GLU A 25 10.42 14.81 12.61
CA GLU A 25 11.60 14.65 13.47
C GLU A 25 12.19 13.25 13.44
N ARG A 26 11.35 12.22 13.34
CA ARG A 26 11.81 10.85 13.16
C ARG A 26 12.52 10.66 11.81
N ILE A 27 11.98 11.21 10.73
CA ILE A 27 12.62 11.15 9.40
C ILE A 27 13.94 11.91 9.41
N ARG A 28 13.98 13.11 10.02
CA ARG A 28 15.20 13.91 10.13
C ARG A 28 16.32 13.15 10.83
N ARG A 29 16.04 12.56 12.00
CA ARG A 29 17.01 11.73 12.73
C ARG A 29 17.48 10.51 11.94
N LEU A 30 16.62 9.91 11.14
CA LEU A 30 17.01 8.81 10.25
C LEU A 30 17.92 9.31 9.12
N ALA A 31 17.58 10.45 8.51
CA ALA A 31 18.38 11.06 7.46
C ALA A 31 19.80 11.40 7.98
N ASP A 32 19.90 12.01 9.16
CA ASP A 32 21.18 12.34 9.81
C ASP A 32 22.02 11.08 10.10
N ARG A 33 21.38 10.01 10.60
CA ARG A 33 22.05 8.73 10.92
C ARG A 33 22.70 8.08 9.70
N TYR A 34 22.08 8.21 8.54
CA TYR A 34 22.53 7.54 7.31
C TYR A 34 23.23 8.50 6.34
N ASP A 35 23.58 9.71 6.78
CA ASP A 35 24.21 10.76 5.97
C ASP A 35 23.47 11.02 4.65
N ARG A 36 22.15 11.22 4.76
CA ARG A 36 21.25 11.48 3.63
C ARG A 36 20.46 12.76 3.86
N THR A 37 19.96 13.37 2.79
CA THR A 37 19.00 14.46 2.92
C THR A 37 17.65 13.93 3.39
N THR A 38 16.87 14.76 4.10
CA THR A 38 15.49 14.41 4.49
C THR A 38 14.64 14.06 3.26
N SER A 39 14.85 14.78 2.15
CA SER A 39 14.19 14.54 0.88
C SER A 39 14.53 13.17 0.28
N ASP A 40 15.80 12.76 0.30
CA ASP A 40 16.23 11.45 -0.20
C ASP A 40 15.74 10.32 0.69
N MET A 41 15.72 10.53 2.01
CA MET A 41 15.11 9.60 2.95
C MET A 41 13.62 9.43 2.64
N MET A 42 12.88 10.53 2.44
CA MET A 42 11.46 10.48 2.10
C MET A 42 11.21 9.79 0.75
N ARG A 43 12.00 10.08 -0.28
CA ARG A 43 11.94 9.38 -1.57
C ARG A 43 12.18 7.88 -1.42
N THR A 44 13.14 7.49 -0.58
CA THR A 44 13.44 6.08 -0.31
C THR A 44 12.26 5.40 0.39
N LEU A 45 11.69 6.05 1.41
CA LEU A 45 10.50 5.55 2.12
C LEU A 45 9.32 5.37 1.18
N LEU A 46 9.06 6.31 0.27
CA LEU A 46 7.98 6.19 -0.71
C LEU A 46 8.23 5.05 -1.70
N LYS A 47 9.46 4.91 -2.22
CA LYS A 47 9.84 3.84 -3.16
C LYS A 47 9.69 2.44 -2.57
N ILE A 48 9.91 2.28 -1.27
CA ILE A 48 9.78 0.99 -0.58
C ILE A 48 8.34 0.79 -0.09
N GLY A 49 7.74 1.84 0.48
CA GLY A 49 6.42 1.78 1.11
C GLY A 49 5.29 1.50 0.12
N ILE A 50 5.36 2.02 -1.10
CA ILE A 50 4.32 1.79 -2.13
C ILE A 50 4.22 0.29 -2.47
N PRO A 51 5.30 -0.40 -2.89
CA PRO A 51 5.24 -1.85 -3.16
C PRO A 51 4.81 -2.69 -1.96
N VAL A 52 5.22 -2.30 -0.75
CA VAL A 52 4.81 -3.03 0.47
C VAL A 52 3.31 -2.91 0.70
N MET A 53 2.74 -1.72 0.53
CA MET A 53 1.30 -1.50 0.66
C MET A 53 0.51 -2.24 -0.42
N GLU A 54 1.00 -2.22 -1.67
CA GLU A 54 0.39 -2.97 -2.78
C GLU A 54 0.35 -4.47 -2.46
N GLY A 55 1.47 -5.07 -2.03
CA GLY A 55 1.50 -6.48 -1.68
C GLY A 55 0.62 -6.85 -0.49
N ILE A 56 0.49 -5.97 0.51
CA ILE A 56 -0.44 -6.17 1.63
C ILE A 56 -1.89 -6.16 1.13
N SER A 57 -2.26 -5.17 0.30
CA SER A 57 -3.62 -5.06 -0.23
C SER A 57 -3.98 -6.24 -1.15
N GLU A 58 -3.04 -6.72 -1.96
CA GLU A 58 -3.24 -7.93 -2.78
C GLU A 58 -3.49 -9.17 -1.90
N ALA A 59 -2.69 -9.35 -0.85
CA ALA A 59 -2.87 -10.46 0.09
C ALA A 59 -4.20 -10.37 0.85
N GLU A 60 -4.62 -9.16 1.25
CA GLU A 60 -5.93 -8.93 1.87
C GLU A 60 -7.08 -9.30 0.91
N GLU A 61 -6.97 -8.91 -0.36
CA GLU A 61 -7.99 -9.22 -1.37
C GLU A 61 -8.12 -10.73 -1.62
N GLU A 62 -6.98 -11.43 -1.71
CA GLU A 62 -6.95 -12.88 -1.85
C GLU A 62 -7.58 -13.58 -0.64
N MET A 63 -7.21 -13.19 0.57
CA MET A 63 -7.76 -13.73 1.81
C MET A 63 -9.30 -13.58 1.88
N VAL A 64 -9.84 -12.43 1.47
CA VAL A 64 -11.29 -12.20 1.43
C VAL A 64 -11.97 -13.16 0.45
N LYS A 65 -11.38 -13.37 -0.73
CA LYS A 65 -11.91 -14.31 -1.74
C LYS A 65 -11.95 -15.74 -1.21
N GLU A 66 -10.88 -16.18 -0.56
CA GLU A 66 -10.81 -17.51 0.07
C GLU A 66 -11.83 -17.69 1.18
N TYR A 67 -12.01 -16.67 2.03
CA TYR A 67 -12.97 -16.71 3.12
C TYR A 67 -14.42 -16.83 2.62
N VAL A 68 -14.78 -16.09 1.57
CA VAL A 68 -16.09 -16.20 0.91
C VAL A 68 -16.29 -17.60 0.32
N ALA A 69 -15.26 -18.16 -0.33
CA ALA A 69 -15.31 -19.51 -0.89
C ALA A 69 -15.52 -20.56 0.21
N LEU A 70 -14.84 -20.42 1.35
CA LEU A 70 -14.96 -21.29 2.51
C LEU A 70 -16.38 -21.27 3.09
N ILE A 71 -16.94 -20.08 3.33
CA ILE A 71 -18.32 -19.93 3.82
C ILE A 71 -19.33 -20.56 2.86
N ARG A 72 -19.16 -20.37 1.55
CA ARG A 72 -20.03 -20.99 0.53
C ARG A 72 -19.98 -22.52 0.59
N ARG A 73 -18.80 -23.11 0.80
CA ARG A 73 -18.63 -24.56 0.97
C ARG A 73 -19.31 -25.06 2.25
N PHE A 74 -19.12 -24.36 3.38
CA PHE A 74 -19.77 -24.71 4.64
C PHE A 74 -21.30 -24.66 4.56
N ARG A 75 -21.88 -23.64 3.90
CA ARG A 75 -23.33 -23.57 3.69
C ARG A 75 -23.86 -24.75 2.88
N LYS A 76 -23.17 -25.13 1.79
CA LYS A 76 -23.55 -26.32 0.99
C LYS A 76 -23.50 -27.61 1.79
N MET A 77 -22.47 -27.80 2.62
CA MET A 77 -22.34 -29.00 3.45
C MET A 77 -23.39 -29.11 4.56
N LYS A 78 -23.82 -27.98 5.17
CA LYS A 78 -24.92 -28.00 6.14
C LYS A 78 -26.24 -28.43 5.50
N ASN A 79 -26.56 -27.92 4.32
CA ASN A 79 -27.79 -28.28 3.61
C ASN A 79 -27.84 -29.76 3.17
N ILE A 80 -26.69 -30.44 3.04
CA ILE A 80 -26.63 -31.87 2.72
C ILE A 80 -26.87 -32.74 3.96
N LYS A 81 -26.57 -32.26 5.17
CA LYS A 81 -26.77 -33.02 6.41
C LYS A 81 -28.20 -32.96 6.96
N GLU A 82 -29.06 -32.14 6.38
CA GLU A 82 -30.48 -32.00 6.75
C GLU A 82 -31.44 -32.75 5.79
N LEU A 83 -30.90 -33.53 4.85
CA LEU A 83 -31.61 -34.46 3.95
C LEU A 83 -31.32 -35.91 4.34
#